data_AF-A0A6J2UZT4-F1
#
_entry.id   AF-A0A6J2UZT4-F1
#
_cell.length_a   1.000
_cell.length_b   1.000
_cell.length_c   1.000
_cell.angle_alpha   90.00
_cell.angle_beta   90.00
_cell.angle_gamma   90.00
#
_symmetry.space_group_name_H-M   'P 1'
#
loop_
_entity.id
_entity.type
_entity.pdbx_description
1 polymer ?
#
loop_
_entity_poly.entity_id
_entity_poly.type
_entity_poly.pdbx_seq_one_letter_code
_entity_poly.pdbx_strand_id
1 'polypeptide(L)'
;MNSGHNTQPPPPTVDINTMAVCAFSKNTGVASGAVGVLTYDLVQEKKDAEKMMAIMFSVPFDYNVFDNWLAVGIFDNSLPCDKELYKLMYDKNETTFKRIKAAESSIMYTWKSVEIRATMSSARSAIVEVEIYDKC
;
A
#
# COMPACT_ATOMS: atom_id res chain seq x y z
N MET A 1 8.32 -4.74 -5.30
CA MET A 1 7.63 -4.61 -6.62
C MET A 1 7.31 -6.00 -7.16
N ASN A 2 6.07 -6.23 -7.57
CA ASN A 2 5.68 -7.44 -8.30
C ASN A 2 5.80 -7.25 -9.83
N SER A 3 5.52 -6.04 -10.33
CA SER A 3 5.74 -5.63 -11.72
C SER A 3 6.09 -4.14 -11.80
N GLY A 4 7.01 -3.77 -12.68
CA GLY A 4 7.59 -2.42 -12.76
C GLY A 4 8.81 -2.24 -11.86
N HIS A 5 9.18 -0.99 -11.60
CA HIS A 5 10.34 -0.59 -10.80
C HIS A 5 10.08 0.69 -10.02
N ASN A 6 10.96 0.97 -9.05
CA ASN A 6 11.00 2.23 -8.32
C ASN A 6 11.65 3.31 -9.17
N THR A 7 11.00 4.45 -9.35
CA THR A 7 11.59 5.63 -10.00
C THR A 7 12.00 6.69 -8.98
N GLN A 8 11.28 6.77 -7.86
CA GLN A 8 11.64 7.55 -6.69
C GLN A 8 11.49 6.64 -5.48
N PRO A 9 12.58 6.17 -4.85
CA PRO A 9 12.50 5.23 -3.75
C PRO A 9 11.77 5.85 -2.55
N PRO A 10 11.03 5.04 -1.77
CA PRO A 10 10.46 5.48 -0.50
C PRO A 10 11.56 5.93 0.45
N PRO A 11 11.36 7.04 1.19
CA PRO A 11 12.28 7.41 2.25
C PRO A 11 12.31 6.31 3.31
N PRO A 12 13.45 6.11 4.00
CA PRO A 12 13.59 5.06 5.01
C PRO A 12 12.73 5.30 6.26
N THR A 13 12.35 6.56 6.51
CA THR A 13 11.57 6.96 7.70
C THR A 13 10.62 8.08 7.31
N VAL A 14 9.43 8.07 7.92
CA VAL A 14 8.42 9.13 7.82
C VAL A 14 8.06 9.52 9.25
N ASP A 15 8.44 10.72 9.67
CA ASP A 15 8.19 11.20 11.02
C ASP A 15 6.75 11.65 11.21
N ILE A 16 6.32 11.72 12.48
CA ILE A 16 5.00 12.22 12.87
C ILE A 16 4.80 13.64 12.33
N ASN A 17 3.61 13.92 11.79
CA ASN A 17 3.25 15.20 11.18
C ASN A 17 4.10 15.60 9.96
N THR A 18 4.73 14.63 9.29
CA THR A 18 5.44 14.86 8.03
C THR A 18 4.76 14.13 6.87
N MET A 19 5.12 14.53 5.65
CA MET A 19 4.67 13.88 4.43
C MET A 19 5.87 13.36 3.66
N ALA A 20 5.76 12.13 3.16
CA ALA A 20 6.73 11.50 2.29
C ALA A 20 6.11 11.18 0.93
N VAL A 21 6.94 11.24 -0.11
CA VAL A 21 6.52 10.94 -1.49
C VAL A 21 7.49 9.94 -2.11
N CYS A 22 6.94 8.97 -2.83
CA CYS A 22 7.68 7.98 -3.61
C CYS A 22 6.92 7.66 -4.90
N ALA A 23 7.60 7.06 -5.87
CA ALA A 23 7.01 6.79 -7.18
C ALA A 23 7.49 5.46 -7.76
N PHE A 24 6.53 4.77 -8.39
CA PHE A 24 6.70 3.48 -9.02
C PHE A 24 6.21 3.57 -10.46
N SER A 25 6.91 2.94 -11.39
CA SER A 25 6.54 2.96 -12.80
C SER A 25 6.65 1.57 -13.43
N LYS A 26 5.91 1.38 -14.52
CA LYS A 26 6.01 0.17 -15.33
C LYS A 26 7.37 0.12 -16.05
N ASN A 27 7.75 -1.06 -16.52
CA ASN A 27 8.94 -1.20 -17.34
C ASN A 27 8.70 -0.63 -18.75
N THR A 28 9.72 0.04 -19.29
CA THR A 28 9.70 0.58 -20.66
C THR A 28 9.70 -0.57 -21.66
N GLY A 29 8.92 -0.46 -22.74
CA GLY A 29 8.86 -1.48 -23.80
C GLY A 29 8.13 -2.78 -23.44
N VAL A 30 7.58 -2.90 -22.24
CA VAL A 30 6.81 -4.07 -21.80
C VAL A 30 5.35 -3.68 -21.56
N ALA A 31 4.42 -4.55 -22.01
CA ALA A 31 2.99 -4.44 -21.73
C ALA A 31 2.66 -4.87 -20.29
N SER A 32 3.30 -4.24 -19.32
CA SER A 32 3.13 -4.51 -17.89
C SER A 32 2.65 -3.26 -17.13
N GLY A 33 2.05 -3.47 -15.96
CA GLY A 33 1.63 -2.40 -15.06
C GLY A 33 2.72 -1.98 -14.08
N ALA A 34 2.33 -1.15 -13.10
CA ALA A 34 3.09 -0.84 -11.89
C ALA A 34 2.33 -1.43 -10.70
N VAL A 35 2.90 -2.48 -10.10
CA VAL A 35 2.18 -3.33 -9.15
C VAL A 35 3.12 -3.77 -8.04
N GLY A 36 2.70 -3.63 -6.79
CA GLY A 36 3.53 -4.04 -5.66
C GLY A 36 2.91 -3.78 -4.30
N VAL A 37 3.74 -4.00 -3.28
CA VAL A 37 3.47 -3.64 -1.89
C VAL A 37 4.61 -2.76 -1.40
N LEU A 38 4.27 -1.73 -0.64
CA LEU A 38 5.16 -0.89 0.14
C LEU A 38 4.88 -1.14 1.62
N THR A 39 5.92 -1.38 2.41
CA THR A 39 5.80 -1.60 3.86
C THR A 39 6.56 -0.56 4.65
N TYR A 40 6.02 -0.19 5.81
CA TYR A 40 6.72 0.62 6.82
C TYR A 40 6.50 0.00 8.19
N ASP A 41 7.58 -0.11 8.97
CA ASP A 41 7.48 -0.52 10.37
C ASP A 41 6.82 0.59 11.19
N LEU A 42 5.87 0.20 12.03
CA LEU A 42 5.17 1.07 12.95
C LEU A 42 5.89 1.05 14.30
N VAL A 43 6.73 2.06 14.53
CA VAL A 43 7.47 2.23 15.78
C VAL A 43 6.63 3.04 16.76
N GLN A 44 6.23 2.45 17.89
CA GLN A 44 5.59 3.14 19.01
C GLN A 44 6.53 3.15 20.22
N GLU A 45 6.61 4.28 20.94
CA GLU A 45 7.53 4.46 22.08
C GLU A 45 7.26 3.51 23.27
N LYS A 46 6.05 2.93 23.38
CA LYS A 46 5.63 2.11 24.53
C LYS A 46 5.06 0.74 24.09
N LYS A 47 5.98 -0.22 23.89
CA LYS A 47 5.85 -1.69 24.03
C LYS A 47 5.14 -2.56 22.96
N ASP A 48 5.89 -3.65 22.67
CA ASP A 48 5.57 -5.09 22.66
C ASP A 48 4.97 -5.80 21.43
N ALA A 49 4.86 -5.15 20.26
CA ALA A 49 4.85 -5.91 19.02
C ALA A 49 5.38 -5.09 17.86
N GLU A 50 6.44 -5.57 17.21
CA GLU A 50 6.92 -4.99 15.97
C GLU A 50 5.85 -5.26 14.88
N LYS A 51 5.15 -4.21 14.48
CA LYS A 51 4.12 -4.27 13.44
C LYS A 51 4.58 -3.49 12.24
N MET A 52 4.13 -3.91 11.07
CA MET A 52 4.34 -3.17 9.83
C MET A 52 2.99 -2.81 9.22
N MET A 53 2.90 -1.59 8.71
CA MET A 53 1.86 -1.21 7.76
C MET A 53 2.26 -1.72 6.38
N ALA A 54 1.31 -2.28 5.64
CA ALA A 54 1.48 -2.62 4.23
C ALA A 54 0.47 -1.86 3.37
N ILE A 55 0.95 -1.30 2.26
CA ILE A 55 0.18 -0.60 1.23
C ILE A 55 0.37 -1.36 -0.08
N MET A 56 -0.66 -2.05 -0.54
CA MET A 56 -0.68 -2.71 -1.84
C MET A 56 -1.30 -1.77 -2.88
N PHE A 57 -0.64 -1.63 -4.01
CA PHE A 57 -1.16 -0.91 -5.17
C PHE A 57 -1.02 -1.77 -6.42
N SER A 58 -2.04 -1.71 -7.27
CA SER A 58 -2.05 -2.38 -8.57
C SER A 58 -2.59 -1.43 -9.63
N VAL A 59 -1.72 -1.03 -10.56
CA VAL A 59 -2.05 -0.23 -11.74
C VAL A 59 -1.76 -1.10 -12.97
N PRO A 60 -2.78 -1.74 -13.58
CA PRO A 60 -2.59 -2.66 -14.70
C PRO A 60 -2.18 -1.92 -15.98
N PHE A 61 -1.72 -2.66 -16.99
CA PHE A 61 -1.51 -2.11 -18.33
C PHE A 61 -2.81 -2.01 -19.12
N ASP A 62 -3.61 -3.08 -19.09
CA ASP A 62 -4.84 -3.22 -19.87
C ASP A 62 -6.08 -2.99 -18.99
N TYR A 63 -6.72 -1.84 -19.20
CA TYR A 63 -7.93 -1.42 -18.48
C TYR A 63 -9.21 -1.96 -19.09
N ASN A 64 -9.15 -2.67 -20.22
CA ASN A 64 -10.33 -3.33 -20.76
C ASN A 64 -10.70 -4.58 -19.94
N VAL A 65 -9.73 -5.12 -19.20
CA VAL A 65 -9.87 -6.39 -18.45
C VAL A 65 -9.63 -6.19 -16.94
N PHE A 66 -8.80 -5.22 -16.56
CA PHE A 66 -8.40 -5.00 -15.17
C PHE A 66 -8.65 -3.58 -14.70
N ASP A 67 -8.83 -3.41 -13.41
CA ASP A 67 -8.98 -2.11 -12.75
C ASP A 67 -7.81 -1.82 -11.82
N ASN A 68 -7.69 -0.57 -11.38
CA ASN A 68 -6.79 -0.21 -10.30
C ASN A 68 -7.30 -0.77 -8.97
N TRP A 69 -6.38 -1.29 -8.15
CA TRP A 69 -6.69 -1.78 -6.81
C TRP A 69 -5.74 -1.20 -5.77
N LEU A 70 -6.31 -0.88 -4.60
CA LEU A 70 -5.60 -0.43 -3.42
C LEU A 70 -5.96 -1.34 -2.25
N ALA A 71 -4.98 -1.72 -1.43
CA ALA A 71 -5.24 -2.28 -0.12
C ALA A 71 -4.30 -1.73 0.93
N VAL A 72 -4.79 -1.58 2.17
CA VAL A 72 -3.99 -1.21 3.33
C VAL A 72 -4.30 -2.13 4.51
N GLY A 73 -3.28 -2.46 5.29
CA GLY A 73 -3.43 -3.32 6.47
C GLY A 73 -2.23 -3.24 7.40
N ILE A 74 -2.37 -3.86 8.57
CA ILE A 74 -1.30 -3.98 9.55
C ILE A 74 -0.99 -5.45 9.75
N PHE A 75 0.30 -5.77 9.69
CA PHE A 75 0.85 -7.11 9.73
C PHE A 75 1.94 -7.21 10.80
N ASP A 76 2.33 -8.44 11.11
CA ASP A 76 3.55 -8.68 11.88
C ASP A 76 4.78 -8.30 11.02
N ASN A 77 5.77 -7.62 11.60
CA ASN A 77 6.94 -7.19 10.83
C ASN A 77 7.86 -8.36 10.41
N SER A 78 7.64 -9.57 10.95
CA SER A 78 8.32 -10.79 10.51
C SER A 78 7.89 -11.24 9.11
N LEU A 79 6.76 -10.72 8.59
CA LEU A 79 6.31 -11.01 7.23
C LEU A 79 7.18 -10.26 6.20
N PRO A 80 7.78 -10.97 5.22
CA PRO A 80 8.60 -10.35 4.21
C PRO A 80 7.78 -9.47 3.26
N CYS A 81 8.35 -8.33 2.85
CA CYS A 81 7.80 -7.48 1.78
C CYS A 81 8.08 -8.11 0.40
N ASP A 82 7.28 -9.11 0.01
CA ASP A 82 7.53 -9.90 -1.19
C ASP A 82 6.28 -10.14 -2.05
N LYS A 83 6.40 -11.08 -2.99
CA LYS A 83 5.30 -11.46 -3.91
C LYS A 83 4.17 -12.21 -3.20
N GLU A 84 4.45 -12.91 -2.12
CA GLU A 84 3.45 -13.64 -1.36
C GLU A 84 2.57 -12.66 -0.58
N LEU A 85 3.16 -11.64 0.05
CA LEU A 85 2.40 -10.55 0.67
C LEU A 85 1.54 -9.80 -0.34
N TYR A 86 2.09 -9.51 -1.53
CA TYR A 86 1.28 -8.92 -2.62
C TYR A 86 0.08 -9.79 -2.98
N LYS A 87 0.32 -11.10 -3.19
CA LYS A 87 -0.74 -12.05 -3.57
C LYS A 87 -1.79 -12.19 -2.48
N LEU A 88 -1.38 -12.22 -1.22
CA LEU A 88 -2.27 -12.22 -0.06
C LEU A 88 -3.22 -11.03 -0.12
N MET A 89 -2.67 -9.81 -0.21
CA MET A 89 -3.46 -8.58 -0.23
C MET A 89 -4.31 -8.42 -1.49
N TYR A 90 -3.89 -8.98 -2.63
CA TYR A 90 -4.58 -8.85 -3.92
C TYR A 90 -5.62 -9.95 -4.18
N ASP A 91 -5.43 -11.19 -3.72
CA ASP A 91 -6.34 -12.30 -4.02
C ASP A 91 -7.29 -12.63 -2.88
N LYS A 92 -6.90 -12.35 -1.63
CA LYS A 92 -7.67 -12.77 -0.45
C LYS A 92 -8.57 -11.65 0.05
N ASN A 93 -9.52 -12.05 0.88
CA ASN A 93 -10.34 -11.17 1.70
C ASN A 93 -10.13 -11.60 3.15
N GLU A 94 -9.39 -10.82 3.90
CA GLU A 94 -9.05 -11.09 5.30
C GLU A 94 -9.41 -9.90 6.19
N THR A 95 -9.37 -10.10 7.50
CA THR A 95 -9.61 -9.03 8.48
C THR A 95 -8.37 -8.19 8.77
N THR A 96 -7.19 -8.68 8.37
CA THR A 96 -5.87 -8.04 8.57
C THR A 96 -5.62 -6.85 7.63
N PHE A 97 -6.40 -6.72 6.55
CA PHE A 97 -6.33 -5.60 5.62
C PHE A 97 -7.71 -5.28 5.04
N LYS A 98 -7.84 -4.11 4.41
CA LYS A 98 -8.97 -3.77 3.55
C LYS A 98 -8.48 -3.50 2.15
N ARG A 99 -9.24 -3.96 1.16
CA ARG A 99 -8.97 -3.76 -0.26
C ARG A 99 -10.19 -3.13 -0.93
N ILE A 100 -9.93 -2.17 -1.82
CA ILE A 100 -10.93 -1.54 -2.67
C ILE A 100 -10.43 -1.46 -4.11
N LYS A 101 -11.37 -1.39 -5.04
CA LYS A 101 -11.09 -0.93 -6.40
C LYS A 101 -11.04 0.61 -6.40
N ALA A 102 -10.12 1.17 -7.17
CA ALA A 102 -9.88 2.62 -7.18
C ALA A 102 -11.12 3.40 -7.64
N ALA A 103 -11.25 4.64 -7.16
CA ALA A 103 -12.38 5.54 -7.40
C ALA A 103 -13.77 5.07 -6.88
N GLU A 104 -13.89 3.88 -6.30
CA GLU A 104 -15.16 3.43 -5.71
C GLU A 104 -15.39 4.02 -4.30
N SER A 105 -14.33 4.23 -3.52
CA SER A 105 -14.39 4.80 -2.16
C SER A 105 -12.98 5.09 -1.61
N SER A 106 -12.91 5.62 -0.39
CA SER A 106 -11.67 5.61 0.41
C SER A 106 -11.67 4.42 1.37
N ILE A 107 -10.48 3.91 1.68
CA ILE A 107 -10.28 2.93 2.75
C ILE A 107 -10.22 3.67 4.09
N MET A 108 -10.92 3.14 5.08
CA MET A 108 -10.69 3.41 6.49
C MET A 108 -10.44 2.08 7.21
N TYR A 109 -9.20 1.85 7.65
CA TYR A 109 -8.78 0.65 8.37
C TYR A 109 -8.33 1.04 9.78
N THR A 110 -8.81 0.33 10.80
CA THR A 110 -8.48 0.61 12.20
C THR A 110 -7.87 -0.62 12.84
N TRP A 111 -6.76 -0.42 13.54
CA TRP A 111 -6.12 -1.44 14.36
C TRP A 111 -5.67 -0.80 15.68
N LYS A 112 -6.25 -1.23 16.79
CA LYS A 112 -6.08 -0.59 18.10
C LYS A 112 -6.35 0.92 18.00
N SER A 113 -5.38 1.77 18.38
CA SER A 113 -5.47 3.23 18.28
C SER A 113 -5.07 3.77 16.90
N VAL A 114 -4.47 2.96 16.04
CA VAL A 114 -4.02 3.39 14.71
C VAL A 114 -5.19 3.34 13.73
N GLU A 115 -5.45 4.46 13.06
CA GLU A 115 -6.34 4.54 11.91
C GLU A 115 -5.56 4.89 10.64
N ILE A 116 -5.75 4.08 9.61
CA ILE A 116 -5.20 4.31 8.28
C ILE A 116 -6.35 4.73 7.37
N ARG A 117 -6.22 5.90 6.75
CA ARG A 117 -7.09 6.35 5.67
C ARG A 117 -6.33 6.33 4.37
N ALA A 118 -6.92 5.77 3.33
CA ALA A 118 -6.23 5.69 2.05
C ALA A 118 -7.19 5.86 0.87
N THR A 119 -6.71 6.44 -0.21
CA THR A 119 -7.46 6.56 -1.46
C THR A 119 -6.53 6.35 -2.66
N MET A 120 -7.13 5.97 -3.78
CA MET A 120 -6.42 5.79 -5.04
C MET A 120 -7.26 6.27 -6.21
N SER A 121 -6.64 7.05 -7.10
CA SER A 121 -7.27 7.45 -8.36
C SER A 121 -7.36 6.28 -9.35
N SER A 122 -8.38 6.26 -10.21
CA SER A 122 -8.54 5.25 -11.27
C SER A 122 -7.72 5.51 -12.54
N ALA A 123 -6.87 6.55 -12.56
CA ALA A 123 -6.05 6.90 -13.71
C ALA A 123 -4.90 5.91 -13.94
N ARG A 124 -4.38 5.89 -15.18
CA ARG A 124 -3.15 5.16 -15.56
C ARG A 124 -1.90 5.68 -14.85
N SER A 125 -1.87 6.99 -14.59
CA SER A 125 -0.92 7.61 -13.68
C SER A 125 -1.62 7.78 -12.34
N ALA A 126 -1.70 6.69 -11.58
CA ALA A 126 -2.47 6.68 -10.35
C ALA A 126 -1.74 7.41 -9.22
N ILE A 127 -2.50 8.20 -8.45
CA ILE A 127 -2.06 8.75 -7.17
C ILE A 127 -2.67 7.91 -6.06
N VAL A 128 -1.84 7.50 -5.10
CA VAL A 128 -2.24 6.88 -3.84
C VAL A 128 -1.91 7.86 -2.72
N GLU A 129 -2.92 8.19 -1.91
CA GLU A 129 -2.76 9.02 -0.71
C GLU A 129 -3.06 8.16 0.50
N VAL A 130 -2.19 8.21 1.51
CA VAL A 130 -2.34 7.46 2.76
C VAL A 130 -2.05 8.40 3.92
N GLU A 131 -2.98 8.44 4.86
CA GLU A 131 -2.86 9.16 6.13
C GLU A 131 -2.91 8.17 7.29
N ILE A 132 -2.07 8.40 8.29
CA ILE A 132 -1.98 7.56 9.49
C ILE A 132 -2.28 8.46 10.68
N TYR A 133 -3.25 8.05 11.49
CA TYR A 133 -3.67 8.76 12.69
C TYR A 133 -3.46 7.85 13.90
N ASP A 134 -2.92 8.42 14.97
CA ASP A 134 -3.03 7.83 16.30
C ASP A 134 -4.25 8.44 17.01
N LYS A 135 -5.17 7.59 17.46
CA LYS A 135 -6.38 7.97 18.19
C LYS A 135 -6.23 7.89 19.71
N CYS A 136 -5.00 7.68 20.20
CA CYS A 136 -4.68 7.70 21.62
C CYS A 136 -4.95 9.06 22.29
#